data_AF-A0AAJ2U3A8-F1
#
_entry.id   AF-A0AAJ2U3A8-F1
#
_cell.length_a   1.000
_cell.length_b   1.000
_cell.length_c   1.000
_cell.angle_alpha   90.00
_cell.angle_beta   90.00
_cell.angle_gamma   90.00
#
_symmetry.space_group_name_H-M   'P 1'
#
loop_
_entity.id
_entity.type
_entity.pdbx_description
1 polymer ?
#
loop_
_entity_poly.entity_id
_entity_poly.type
_entity_poly.pdbx_seq_one_letter_code
_entity_poly.pdbx_strand_id
1 'polypeptide(L)'
;PGYDAIAQADAGIIGINGAEGAEIARVPVSVLDQGSAMWGAIGVISALFHKQKTGEGQLVTTSLYETGVFWVGYHMLSWLATGAEPKKNGAGHTAFAPYGAFQASDAPVIIG
;
A
#
# COMPACT_ATOMS: atom_id res chain seq x y z
N PRO A 1 10.23 17.64 -2.79
CA PRO A 1 9.54 17.01 -3.95
C PRO A 1 8.94 15.66 -3.53
N GLY A 2 7.64 15.43 -3.76
CA GLY A 2 6.94 14.19 -3.40
C GLY A 2 6.41 13.50 -4.65
N TYR A 3 7.21 12.63 -5.24
CA TYR A 3 6.79 11.81 -6.38
C TYR A 3 6.44 10.41 -5.91
N ASP A 4 5.37 9.85 -6.46
CA ASP A 4 4.85 8.52 -6.13
C ASP A 4 5.96 7.45 -6.05
N ALA A 5 6.80 7.34 -7.08
CA ALA A 5 7.87 6.33 -7.12
C ALA A 5 8.89 6.48 -5.98
N ILE A 6 9.23 7.72 -5.60
CA ILE A 6 10.16 8.01 -4.49
C ILE A 6 9.48 7.63 -3.17
N ALA A 7 8.23 8.06 -2.99
CA ALA A 7 7.47 7.73 -1.78
C ALA A 7 7.22 6.21 -1.64
N GLN A 8 7.06 5.47 -2.74
CA GLN A 8 6.98 4.01 -2.73
C GLN A 8 8.29 3.37 -2.24
N ALA A 9 9.44 3.93 -2.64
CA ALA A 9 10.75 3.47 -2.18
C ALA A 9 10.90 3.72 -0.67
N ASP A 10 10.62 4.95 -0.24
CA ASP A 10 10.78 5.38 1.15
C ASP A 10 9.83 4.63 2.10
N ALA A 11 8.59 4.39 1.68
CA ALA A 11 7.59 3.67 2.47
C ALA A 11 7.77 2.14 2.48
N GLY A 12 8.77 1.60 1.77
CA GLY A 12 9.08 0.17 1.75
C GLY A 12 8.23 -0.68 0.79
N ILE A 13 7.35 -0.07 -0.02
CA ILE A 13 6.53 -0.78 -1.01
C ILE A 13 7.41 -1.49 -2.05
N ILE A 14 8.46 -0.83 -2.53
CA ILE A 14 9.40 -1.41 -3.50
C ILE A 14 10.13 -2.64 -2.91
N GLY A 15 10.37 -2.65 -1.60
CA GLY A 15 11.05 -3.76 -0.91
C GLY A 15 10.24 -5.06 -0.91
N ILE A 16 8.91 -4.95 -0.87
CA ILE A 16 7.98 -6.09 -0.80
C ILE A 16 7.33 -6.42 -2.15
N ASN A 17 7.42 -5.52 -3.13
CA ASN A 17 6.79 -5.69 -4.45
C ASN A 17 7.63 -6.57 -5.38
N GLY A 18 6.97 -7.48 -6.08
CA GLY A 18 7.58 -8.39 -7.05
C GLY A 18 7.95 -9.75 -6.46
N ALA A 19 8.63 -10.58 -7.27
CA ALA A 19 9.12 -11.90 -6.87
C ALA A 19 10.52 -11.83 -6.25
N GLU A 20 10.84 -12.78 -5.37
CA GLU A 20 12.19 -12.92 -4.82
C GLU A 20 13.21 -13.10 -5.95
N GLY A 21 14.32 -12.36 -5.89
CA GLY A 21 15.37 -12.37 -6.93
C GLY A 21 15.04 -11.59 -8.22
N ALA A 22 13.80 -11.10 -8.40
CA ALA A 22 13.46 -10.26 -9.55
C ALA A 22 14.04 -8.84 -9.42
N GLU A 23 14.16 -8.16 -10.56
CA GLU A 23 14.57 -6.76 -10.62
C GLU A 23 13.70 -5.87 -9.72
N ILE A 24 14.30 -4.79 -9.21
CA ILE A 24 13.58 -3.81 -8.41
C ILE A 24 12.50 -3.15 -9.26
N ALA A 25 11.26 -3.23 -8.80
CA ALA A 25 10.12 -2.65 -9.50
C ALA A 25 9.17 -1.95 -8.52
N ARG A 26 8.72 -0.75 -8.89
CA ARG A 26 7.59 -0.09 -8.24
C ARG A 26 6.27 -0.72 -8.65
N VAL A 27 5.21 -0.44 -7.90
CA VAL A 27 3.84 -0.61 -8.40
C VAL A 27 3.66 0.32 -9.60
N PRO A 28 3.19 -0.17 -10.77
CA PRO A 28 3.29 0.58 -12.03
C PRO A 28 2.30 1.74 -12.13
N VAL A 29 1.25 1.74 -11.32
CA VAL A 29 0.30 2.85 -11.19
C VAL A 29 0.76 3.83 -10.11
N SER A 30 0.27 5.07 -10.16
CA SER A 30 0.51 6.09 -9.12
C SER A 30 -0.30 5.79 -7.86
N VAL A 31 0.04 4.68 -7.20
CA VAL A 31 -0.77 4.11 -6.13
C VAL A 31 -0.83 5.05 -4.93
N LEU A 32 0.27 5.69 -4.54
CA LEU A 32 0.32 6.60 -3.40
C LEU A 32 -0.31 7.95 -3.71
N ASP A 33 -0.23 8.43 -4.96
CA ASP A 33 -0.96 9.62 -5.40
C ASP A 33 -2.47 9.38 -5.26
N GLN A 34 -2.95 8.23 -5.77
CA GLN A 34 -4.36 7.85 -5.69
C GLN A 34 -4.82 7.66 -4.24
N GLY A 35 -4.06 6.94 -3.42
CA GLY A 35 -4.37 6.73 -2.01
C GLY A 35 -4.42 8.03 -1.22
N SER A 36 -3.45 8.91 -1.41
CA SER A 36 -3.42 10.21 -0.71
C SER A 36 -4.59 11.09 -1.11
N ALA A 37 -4.95 11.12 -2.39
CA ALA A 37 -6.14 11.82 -2.87
C ALA A 37 -7.43 11.24 -2.24
N MET A 38 -7.53 9.91 -2.11
CA MET A 38 -8.67 9.26 -1.45
C MET A 38 -8.75 9.62 0.03
N TRP A 39 -7.65 9.60 0.78
CA TRP A 39 -7.63 10.06 2.17
C TRP A 39 -8.04 11.53 2.29
N GLY A 40 -7.61 12.37 1.36
CA GLY A 40 -7.97 13.79 1.32
C GLY A 40 -9.46 13.99 1.09
N ALA A 41 -10.03 13.26 0.13
CA ALA A 41 -11.47 13.30 -0.13
C ALA A 41 -12.27 12.85 1.10
N ILE A 42 -11.89 11.74 1.74
CA ILE A 42 -12.53 11.24 2.97
C ILE A 42 -12.40 12.26 4.11
N GLY A 43 -11.22 12.87 4.28
CA GLY A 43 -10.98 13.92 5.28
C GLY A 43 -11.85 15.14 5.04
N VAL A 44 -12.01 15.59 3.80
CA VAL A 44 -12.89 16.71 3.44
C VAL A 44 -14.35 16.39 3.71
N ILE A 45 -14.83 15.20 3.33
CA ILE A 45 -16.20 14.75 3.63
C ILE A 45 -16.44 14.74 5.15
N SER A 46 -15.46 14.25 5.92
CA SER A 46 -15.53 14.22 7.38
C SER A 46 -15.55 15.63 7.99
N ALA A 47 -14.73 16.55 7.47
CA ALA A 47 -14.70 17.94 7.89
C ALA A 47 -16.02 18.68 7.57
N LEU A 48 -16.63 18.39 6.41
CA LEU A 48 -17.95 18.94 6.05
C LEU A 48 -19.04 18.45 7.00
N PHE A 49 -19.03 17.16 7.35
CA PHE A 49 -19.96 16.61 8.33
C PHE A 49 -19.78 17.22 9.73
N HIS A 50 -18.53 17.41 10.17
CA HIS A 50 -18.22 18.13 11.41
C HIS A 50 -18.79 19.55 11.37
N LYS A 51 -18.48 20.31 10.32
CA LYS A 51 -18.95 21.69 10.12
C LYS A 51 -20.48 21.79 10.12
N GLN A 52 -21.19 20.81 9.54
CA GLN A 52 -22.66 20.80 9.56
C GLN A 52 -23.23 20.71 10.99
N LYS A 53 -22.53 20.02 11.90
CA LYS A 53 -22.98 19.83 13.29
C LYS A 53 -22.55 20.96 14.22
N THR A 54 -21.36 21.51 14.01
CA THR A 54 -20.72 22.45 14.95
C THR A 54 -20.63 23.88 14.42
N GLY A 55 -20.76 24.09 13.11
CA GLY A 55 -20.45 25.35 12.43
C GLY A 55 -18.96 25.55 12.13
N GLU A 56 -18.08 24.68 12.63
CA GLU A 56 -16.62 24.86 12.55
C GLU A 56 -15.99 23.99 11.44
N GLY A 57 -15.19 24.64 10.58
CA GLY A 57 -14.37 23.95 9.58
C GLY A 57 -13.17 23.24 10.20
N GLN A 58 -12.45 22.45 9.39
CA GLN A 58 -11.22 21.76 9.80
C GLN A 58 -10.17 21.87 8.70
N LEU A 59 -8.89 21.86 9.08
CA LEU A 59 -7.77 21.68 8.15
C LEU A 59 -7.60 20.20 7.85
N VAL A 60 -7.55 19.84 6.58
CA VAL A 60 -7.31 18.46 6.12
C VAL A 60 -5.97 18.41 5.41
N THR A 61 -5.09 17.52 5.86
CA THR A 61 -3.78 17.25 5.26
C THR A 61 -3.65 15.77 4.95
N THR A 62 -2.85 15.44 3.94
CA THR A 62 -2.52 14.05 3.56
C THR A 62 -1.06 13.96 3.16
N SER A 63 -0.53 12.74 3.06
CA SER A 63 0.85 12.48 2.71
C SER A 63 0.99 11.20 1.89
N LEU A 64 1.79 11.27 0.81
CA LEU A 64 2.18 10.09 0.02
C LEU A 64 2.89 9.05 0.90
N TYR A 65 3.79 9.52 1.78
CA TYR A 65 4.55 8.65 2.66
C TYR A 65 3.67 7.99 3.72
N GLU A 66 2.79 8.75 4.38
CA GLU A 66 1.88 8.18 5.39
C GLU A 66 0.90 7.18 4.77
N THR A 67 0.44 7.44 3.54
CA THR A 67 -0.35 6.48 2.74
C THR A 67 0.42 5.18 2.53
N GLY A 68 1.69 5.28 2.13
CA GLY A 68 2.53 4.11 1.91
C GLY A 68 2.78 3.31 3.19
N VAL A 69 3.17 3.99 4.28
CA VAL A 69 3.37 3.39 5.61
C VAL A 69 2.12 2.65 6.08
N PHE A 70 0.95 3.26 5.89
CA PHE A 70 -0.33 2.64 6.24
C PHE A 70 -0.56 1.34 5.45
N TRP A 71 -0.33 1.34 4.13
CA TRP A 71 -0.55 0.17 3.28
C TRP A 71 0.46 -0.96 3.47
N VAL A 72 1.71 -0.66 3.84
CA VAL A 72 2.68 -1.71 4.21
C VAL A 72 2.49 -2.21 5.65
N GLY A 73 1.49 -1.73 6.39
CA GLY A 73 1.29 -1.98 7.81
C GLY A 73 1.34 -3.46 8.22
N TYR A 74 0.80 -4.36 7.40
CA TYR A 74 0.91 -5.81 7.63
C TYR A 74 2.39 -6.29 7.69
N HIS A 75 3.20 -5.87 6.71
CA HIS A 75 4.61 -6.25 6.62
C HIS A 75 5.42 -5.62 7.75
N MET A 76 5.13 -4.35 8.08
CA MET A 76 5.73 -3.66 9.21
C MET A 76 5.42 -4.37 10.53
N LEU A 77 4.16 -4.76 10.76
CA LEU A 77 3.76 -5.52 11.95
C LEU A 77 4.41 -6.91 11.99
N SER A 78 4.52 -7.59 10.84
CA SER A 78 5.20 -8.88 10.74
C SER A 78 6.68 -8.77 11.13
N TRP A 79 7.38 -7.73 10.67
CA TRP A 79 8.75 -7.44 11.09
C TRP A 79 8.84 -7.13 12.58
N LEU A 80 7.97 -6.25 13.11
CA LEU A 80 7.94 -5.92 14.54
C LEU A 80 7.70 -7.15 15.43
N ALA A 81 6.88 -8.10 14.97
CA ALA A 81 6.53 -9.29 15.73
C ALA A 81 7.62 -10.39 15.68
N THR A 82 8.37 -10.49 14.59
CA THR A 82 9.26 -11.63 14.33
C THR A 82 10.75 -11.27 14.25
N GLY A 83 11.07 -10.00 14.03
CA GLY A 83 12.42 -9.53 13.69
C GLY A 83 12.89 -9.91 12.28
N ALA A 84 12.07 -10.64 11.51
CA ALA A 84 12.42 -11.08 10.16
C ALA A 84 12.02 -10.03 9.12
N GLU A 85 12.94 -9.69 8.22
CA GLU A 85 12.67 -8.73 7.15
C GLU A 85 11.63 -9.29 6.17
N PRO A 86 10.58 -8.52 5.83
CA PRO A 86 9.57 -8.96 4.86
C PRO A 86 10.20 -9.18 3.49
N LYS A 87 9.84 -10.30 2.87
CA LYS A 87 10.35 -10.68 1.54
C LYS A 87 9.34 -10.41 0.44
N LYS A 88 9.86 -10.26 -0.78
CA LYS A 88 9.11 -10.28 -2.04
C LYS A 88 8.46 -11.65 -2.25
N ASN A 89 7.13 -11.71 -2.25
CA ASN A 89 6.36 -12.97 -2.36
C ASN A 89 5.70 -13.19 -3.73
N GLY A 90 5.99 -12.34 -4.72
CA GLY A 90 5.31 -12.37 -6.01
C GLY A 90 3.80 -12.22 -5.83
N ALA A 91 3.03 -13.13 -6.43
CA ALA A 91 1.57 -13.16 -6.27
C ALA A 91 1.09 -13.87 -4.99
N GLY A 92 1.99 -14.48 -4.21
CA GLY A 92 1.62 -15.30 -3.05
C GLY A 92 1.53 -14.53 -1.73
N HIS A 93 1.17 -15.25 -0.67
CA HIS A 93 1.12 -14.72 0.69
C HIS A 93 1.76 -15.70 1.68
N THR A 94 2.64 -15.21 2.56
CA THR A 94 3.43 -16.06 3.49
C THR A 94 2.58 -16.83 4.50
N ALA A 95 1.38 -16.34 4.81
CA ALA A 95 0.50 -16.95 5.81
C ALA A 95 -0.54 -17.93 5.25
N PHE A 96 -0.71 -18.05 3.92
CA PHE A 96 -1.84 -18.80 3.32
C PHE A 96 -1.39 -19.74 2.20
N ALA A 97 -2.03 -20.90 2.11
CA ALA A 97 -1.87 -21.82 0.99
C ALA A 97 -3.17 -22.64 0.77
N PRO A 98 -3.63 -22.82 -0.50
CA PRO A 98 -3.09 -22.22 -1.72
C PRO A 98 -3.43 -20.72 -1.78
N TYR A 99 -2.46 -19.87 -2.10
CA TYR A 99 -2.67 -18.43 -2.32
C TYR A 99 -1.57 -17.90 -3.25
N GLY A 100 -1.89 -17.63 -4.51
CA GLY A 100 -0.94 -17.10 -5.48
C GLY A 100 -1.23 -17.45 -6.93
N ALA A 101 -0.24 -17.27 -7.80
CA ALA A 101 -0.32 -17.57 -9.22
C ALA A 101 0.09 -19.02 -9.51
N PHE A 102 -0.72 -19.72 -10.31
CA PHE A 102 -0.53 -21.11 -10.72
C PHE A 102 -0.59 -21.22 -12.24
N GLN A 103 0.24 -22.06 -12.84
CA GLN A 103 0.25 -22.26 -14.28
C GLN A 103 -0.96 -23.10 -14.71
N ALA A 104 -1.73 -22.58 -15.67
CA ALA A 104 -2.74 -23.35 -16.41
C ALA A 104 -2.29 -23.55 -17.87
N SER A 105 -3.10 -24.26 -18.67
CA SER A 105 -2.74 -24.62 -20.05
C SER A 105 -2.64 -23.43 -21.01
N ASP A 106 -3.33 -22.34 -20.73
CA ASP A 106 -3.44 -21.15 -21.58
C ASP A 106 -2.85 -19.89 -20.93
N ALA A 107 -3.04 -19.71 -19.62
CA ALA A 107 -2.47 -18.60 -18.86
C ALA A 107 -2.30 -18.93 -17.38
N PRO A 108 -1.44 -18.22 -16.64
CA PRO A 108 -1.43 -18.29 -15.19
C PRO A 108 -2.77 -17.83 -14.59
N VAL A 109 -3.22 -18.50 -13.54
CA VAL A 109 -4.43 -18.16 -12.78
C VAL A 109 -4.09 -17.84 -11.33
N ILE A 110 -4.84 -16.95 -10.70
CA ILE A 110 -4.75 -16.70 -9.26
C ILE A 110 -5.69 -17.66 -8.54
N ILE A 111 -5.17 -18.41 -7.57
CA ILE A 111 -5.93 -19.29 -6.67
C ILE A 111 -5.66 -18.82 -5.25
N GLY A 112 -6.70 -18.61 -4.45
CA GLY A 112 -6.63 -18.10 -3.08
C GLY A 112 -7.96 -18.17 -2.36
#